data_AF-A0A535HF40-F1
#
_entry.id   AF-A0A535HF40-F1
#
_cell.length_a   1.000
_cell.length_b   1.000
_cell.length_c   1.000
_cell.angle_alpha   90.00
_cell.angle_beta   90.00
_cell.angle_gamma   90.00
#
_symmetry.space_group_name_H-M   'P 1'
#
loop_
_entity.id
_entity.type
_entity.pdbx_description
1 polymer ?
#
loop_
_entity_poly.entity_id
_entity_poly.type
_entity_poly.pdbx_seq_one_letter_code
_entity_poly.pdbx_strand_id
1 'polypeptide(L)'
;MIFSFIMQLLGIGLILILLMGLLSPLESMGWWAGWSDVDKDKAKVAGTPKDQETQEITGQSAAGHYVVYLSGIGAIAGDFLEKEEIAFLDKVEACVPGTAVVRDVFPYAMNNKGLTGHRTFRSLWQWIKDLKLKNKLLMSNLINLRNLFQVAVSADRRYGPIYNYGTAGVILDGLRRKGYVVGSGIPFTLIGYSGGGQIAVGA
;
A
#
# COMPACT_ATOMS: atom_id res chain seq x y z
N MET A 1 -8.13 -42.11 11.78
CA MET A 1 -8.76 -41.32 10.68
C MET A 1 -8.63 -39.81 10.92
N ILE A 2 -9.09 -39.29 12.06
CA ILE A 2 -9.04 -37.84 12.39
C ILE A 2 -7.61 -37.28 12.41
N PHE A 3 -6.65 -37.97 13.02
CA PHE A 3 -5.25 -37.51 13.07
C PHE A 3 -4.61 -37.34 11.68
N SER A 4 -4.79 -38.33 10.80
CA SER A 4 -4.30 -38.26 9.41
C SER A 4 -4.95 -37.11 8.64
N PHE A 5 -6.23 -36.86 8.87
CA PHE A 5 -6.96 -35.76 8.23
C PHE A 5 -6.44 -34.39 8.71
N ILE A 6 -6.19 -34.22 10.01
CA ILE A 6 -5.60 -32.98 10.56
C ILE A 6 -4.20 -32.75 9.97
N MET A 7 -3.36 -33.78 9.91
CA MET A 7 -2.01 -33.65 9.32
C MET A 7 -2.05 -33.29 7.84
N GLN A 8 -3.02 -33.81 7.07
CA GLN A 8 -3.23 -33.44 5.68
C GLN A 8 -3.64 -31.96 5.54
N LEU A 9 -4.58 -31.48 6.37
CA LEU A 9 -4.98 -30.08 6.36
C LEU A 9 -3.83 -29.13 6.73
N LEU A 10 -3.03 -29.49 7.74
CA LEU A 10 -1.84 -28.73 8.11
C LEU A 10 -0.80 -28.72 6.98
N GLY A 11 -0.58 -29.86 6.33
CA GLY A 11 0.33 -29.95 5.18
C GLY A 11 -0.12 -29.07 4.02
N ILE A 12 -1.41 -29.11 3.66
CA ILE A 12 -1.99 -28.24 2.63
C ILE A 12 -1.85 -26.77 3.03
N GLY A 13 -2.17 -26.42 4.27
CA GLY A 13 -2.02 -25.06 4.80
C GLY A 13 -0.59 -24.56 4.67
N LEU A 14 0.40 -25.36 5.07
CA LEU A 14 1.82 -25.02 4.94
C LEU A 14 2.23 -24.80 3.47
N ILE A 15 1.81 -25.68 2.56
CA ILE A 15 2.08 -25.54 1.12
C ILE A 15 1.50 -24.23 0.59
N LEU A 16 0.28 -23.87 0.98
CA LEU A 16 -0.35 -22.61 0.57
C LEU A 16 0.42 -21.39 1.11
N ILE A 17 0.86 -21.42 2.38
CA ILE A 17 1.66 -20.34 2.98
C ILE A 17 2.99 -20.17 2.23
N LEU A 18 3.68 -21.28 1.94
CA LEU A 18 4.94 -21.25 1.19
C LEU A 18 4.73 -20.73 -0.24
N LEU A 19 3.64 -21.13 -0.89
CA LEU A 19 3.29 -20.63 -2.22
C LEU A 19 3.02 -19.13 -2.20
N MET A 20 2.27 -18.61 -1.21
CA MET A 20 2.06 -17.16 -1.05
C MET A 20 3.39 -16.41 -0.86
N GLY A 21 4.29 -16.95 -0.03
CA GLY A 21 5.62 -16.37 0.17
C GLY A 21 6.46 -16.36 -1.11
N LEU A 22 6.42 -17.43 -1.90
CA LEU A 22 7.14 -17.53 -3.18
C LEU A 22 6.57 -16.58 -4.25
N LEU A 23 5.26 -16.36 -4.26
CA LEU A 23 4.59 -15.46 -5.21
C LEU A 23 4.81 -13.99 -4.88
N SER A 24 5.05 -13.63 -3.61
CA SER A 24 5.17 -12.23 -3.17
C SER A 24 6.32 -11.45 -3.86
N PRO A 25 7.56 -11.97 -3.98
CA PRO A 25 8.59 -11.34 -4.79
C PRO A 25 8.23 -11.21 -6.28
N LEU A 26 7.48 -12.17 -6.83
CA LEU A 26 7.05 -12.14 -8.23
C LEU A 26 6.06 -11.00 -8.50
N GLU A 27 5.23 -10.60 -7.52
CA GLU A 27 4.37 -9.42 -7.63
C GLU A 27 5.21 -8.16 -7.89
N SER A 28 6.30 -7.99 -7.14
CA SER A 28 7.21 -6.84 -7.25
C SER A 28 7.93 -6.82 -8.60
N MET A 29 8.43 -7.98 -9.03
CA MET A 29 9.12 -8.11 -10.31
C MET A 29 8.16 -7.95 -11.50
N GLY A 30 6.95 -8.49 -11.40
CA GLY A 30 5.92 -8.34 -12.42
C GLY A 30 5.42 -6.90 -12.53
N TRP A 31 5.42 -6.14 -11.43
CA TRP A 31 5.20 -4.70 -11.46
C TRP A 31 6.36 -3.98 -12.17
N TRP A 32 7.59 -4.28 -11.79
CA TRP A 32 8.80 -3.67 -12.39
C TRP A 32 8.93 -3.93 -13.89
N ALA A 33 8.61 -5.15 -14.32
CA ALA A 33 8.64 -5.54 -15.72
C ALA A 33 7.46 -5.00 -16.57
N GLY A 34 6.51 -4.28 -15.94
CA GLY A 34 5.31 -3.76 -16.63
C GLY A 34 4.26 -4.83 -16.97
N TRP A 35 4.42 -6.07 -16.49
CA TRP A 35 3.48 -7.17 -16.76
C TRP A 35 2.18 -7.08 -15.95
N SER A 36 2.23 -6.33 -14.86
CA SER A 36 1.03 -6.02 -14.10
C SER A 36 0.09 -5.18 -14.96
N ASP A 37 -1.24 -5.32 -14.81
CA ASP A 37 -2.28 -4.52 -15.50
C ASP A 37 -2.20 -2.99 -15.20
N VAL A 38 -1.06 -2.52 -14.67
CA VAL A 38 -0.68 -1.14 -14.38
C VAL A 38 -0.63 -0.29 -15.65
N ASP A 39 -0.22 -0.84 -16.79
CA ASP A 39 -0.10 -0.04 -18.03
C ASP A 39 -1.41 0.14 -18.80
N LYS A 40 -2.42 -0.71 -18.56
CA LYS A 40 -3.72 -0.59 -19.25
C LYS A 40 -4.58 0.55 -18.71
N ASP A 41 -4.39 0.93 -17.45
CA ASP A 41 -5.04 2.10 -16.86
C ASP A 41 -4.21 3.38 -17.06
N LYS A 42 -2.87 3.28 -17.20
CA LYS A 42 -2.01 4.42 -17.58
C LYS A 42 -2.22 4.88 -19.02
N ALA A 43 -2.69 4.00 -19.92
CA ALA A 43 -3.00 4.35 -21.31
C ALA A 43 -4.15 5.38 -21.46
N LYS A 44 -4.86 5.76 -20.39
CA LYS A 44 -5.78 6.91 -20.40
C LYS A 44 -5.18 8.22 -19.88
N VAL A 45 -3.94 8.20 -19.36
CA VAL A 45 -3.24 9.39 -18.83
C VAL A 45 -1.99 9.72 -19.66
N ALA A 46 -1.54 8.83 -20.55
CA ALA A 46 -0.51 9.13 -21.54
C ALA A 46 -1.09 9.91 -22.74
N GLY A 47 -1.49 11.16 -22.49
CA GLY A 47 -1.56 12.19 -23.52
C GLY A 47 -0.14 12.63 -23.88
N THR A 48 0.18 12.58 -25.16
CA THR A 48 1.43 13.03 -25.79
C THR A 48 1.91 14.40 -25.24
N PRO A 49 3.22 14.61 -25.00
CA PRO A 49 3.75 15.85 -24.45
C PRO A 49 3.81 16.96 -25.51
N LYS A 50 2.65 17.46 -25.95
CA LYS A 50 2.66 18.69 -26.75
C LYS A 50 1.52 19.68 -26.57
N ASP A 51 0.31 19.29 -26.17
CA ASP A 51 -0.80 20.27 -26.18
C ASP A 51 -1.75 20.11 -24.97
N GLN A 52 -1.20 20.18 -23.75
CA GLN A 52 -2.01 20.57 -22.59
C GLN A 52 -1.40 21.80 -21.95
N GLU A 53 -1.81 22.93 -22.51
CA GLU A 53 -1.79 24.24 -21.91
C GLU A 53 -2.11 24.15 -20.41
N THR A 54 -1.17 24.66 -19.61
CA THR A 54 -1.41 25.55 -18.49
C THR A 54 -2.78 25.42 -17.82
N GLN A 55 -3.05 24.28 -17.18
CA GLN A 55 -3.78 24.37 -15.92
C GLN A 55 -2.77 24.93 -14.93
N GLU A 56 -2.80 26.25 -14.77
CA GLU A 56 -2.18 26.89 -13.63
C GLU A 56 -2.66 26.14 -12.38
N ILE A 57 -1.75 25.40 -11.75
CA ILE A 57 -1.88 25.00 -10.35
C ILE A 57 -1.72 26.30 -9.57
N THR A 58 -2.76 27.13 -9.59
CA THR A 58 -2.94 28.28 -8.71
C THR A 58 -3.28 27.72 -7.34
N GLY A 59 -2.23 27.29 -6.66
CA GLY A 59 -2.29 26.72 -5.34
C GLY A 59 -0.86 26.46 -4.89
N GLN A 60 -0.12 27.53 -4.59
CA GLN A 60 0.94 27.41 -3.61
C GLN A 60 0.38 26.60 -2.45
N SER A 61 0.99 25.44 -2.17
CA SER A 61 0.60 24.65 -1.02
C SER A 61 0.62 25.55 0.21
N ALA A 62 -0.54 25.76 0.82
CA ALA A 62 -0.65 26.46 2.09
C ALA A 62 0.01 25.67 3.24
N ALA A 63 0.33 24.39 3.00
CA ALA A 63 0.96 23.53 3.99
C ALA A 63 2.48 23.74 4.00
N GLY A 64 2.99 24.22 5.14
CA GLY A 64 4.43 24.34 5.40
C GLY A 64 5.10 23.00 5.75
N HIS A 65 4.32 21.93 5.88
CA HIS A 65 4.78 20.59 6.23
C HIS A 65 3.78 19.52 5.78
N TYR A 66 4.27 18.31 5.50
CA TYR A 66 3.43 17.17 5.17
C TYR A 66 3.70 15.99 6.10
N VAL A 67 2.66 15.21 6.40
CA VAL A 67 2.81 13.93 7.09
C VAL A 67 2.24 12.84 6.20
N VAL A 68 3.02 11.80 5.93
CA VAL A 68 2.56 10.62 5.19
C VAL A 68 2.40 9.47 6.17
N TYR A 69 1.19 8.94 6.26
CA TYR A 69 0.89 7.82 7.14
C TYR A 69 0.89 6.49 6.39
N LEU A 70 1.58 5.48 6.94
CA LEU A 70 1.66 4.13 6.40
C LEU A 70 1.11 3.15 7.45
N SER A 71 -0.08 2.59 7.17
CA SER A 71 -0.77 1.66 8.06
C SER A 71 -0.04 0.34 8.28
N GLY A 72 -0.40 -0.34 9.37
CA GLY A 72 0.10 -1.67 9.72
C GLY A 72 -0.43 -2.79 8.81
N ILE A 73 0.07 -4.01 9.01
CA ILE A 73 -0.19 -5.17 8.13
C ILE A 73 -1.67 -5.58 8.04
N GLY A 74 -2.55 -5.03 8.88
CA GLY A 74 -4.01 -5.23 8.80
C GLY A 74 -4.70 -4.39 7.73
N ALA A 75 -3.98 -3.47 7.07
CA ALA A 75 -4.52 -2.60 6.04
C ALA A 75 -4.95 -3.38 4.79
N ILE A 76 -6.04 -2.92 4.17
CA ILE A 76 -6.66 -3.57 3.00
C ILE A 76 -6.48 -2.73 1.73
N ALA A 77 -6.43 -1.41 1.91
CA ALA A 77 -6.30 -0.41 0.86
C ALA A 77 -5.80 0.90 1.48
N GLY A 78 -5.37 1.87 0.66
CA GLY A 78 -4.88 3.17 1.14
C GLY A 78 -5.99 4.05 1.69
N ASP A 79 -7.22 3.93 1.16
CA ASP A 79 -8.40 4.66 1.63
C ASP A 79 -9.09 4.00 2.84
N PHE A 80 -8.51 2.92 3.38
CA PHE A 80 -9.07 2.19 4.51
C PHE A 80 -8.15 2.29 5.72
N LEU A 81 -8.53 3.15 6.66
CA LEU A 81 -7.89 3.31 7.97
C LEU A 81 -8.81 2.78 9.07
N GLU A 82 -8.23 2.15 10.08
CA GLU A 82 -8.94 1.77 11.29
C GLU A 82 -9.30 3.02 12.12
N LYS A 83 -10.31 2.91 12.99
CA LYS A 83 -10.84 4.07 13.76
C LYS A 83 -9.77 4.76 14.60
N GLU A 84 -8.87 3.97 15.18
CA GLU A 84 -7.76 4.43 16.00
C GLU A 84 -6.73 5.20 15.17
N GLU A 85 -6.47 4.77 13.93
CA GLU A 85 -5.56 5.46 13.00
C GLU A 85 -6.15 6.81 12.58
N ILE A 86 -7.46 6.85 12.26
CA ILE A 86 -8.16 8.11 11.94
C ILE A 86 -8.07 9.08 13.12
N ALA A 87 -8.44 8.63 14.33
CA ALA A 87 -8.41 9.47 15.53
C ALA A 87 -7.01 9.99 15.87
N PHE A 88 -5.97 9.19 15.59
CA PHE A 88 -4.57 9.64 15.72
C PHE A 88 -4.24 10.73 14.71
N LEU A 89 -4.54 10.53 13.43
CA LEU A 89 -4.22 11.49 12.37
C LEU A 89 -5.01 12.80 12.49
N ASP A 90 -6.26 12.75 12.96
CA ASP A 90 -7.05 13.94 13.26
C ASP A 90 -6.39 14.78 14.37
N LYS A 91 -5.82 14.12 15.40
CA LYS A 91 -5.05 14.80 16.45
C LYS A 91 -3.75 15.39 15.90
N VAL A 92 -3.07 14.69 14.98
CA VAL A 92 -1.85 15.22 14.33
C VAL A 92 -2.17 16.50 13.56
N GLU A 93 -3.24 16.53 12.76
CA GLU A 93 -3.67 17.74 12.04
C GLU A 93 -4.06 18.87 12.99
N ALA A 94 -4.77 18.55 14.07
CA ALA A 94 -5.21 19.56 15.04
C ALA A 94 -4.05 20.16 15.87
N CYS A 95 -3.02 19.35 16.18
CA CYS A 95 -1.92 19.76 17.05
C CYS A 95 -0.71 20.34 16.30
N VAL A 96 -0.61 20.14 14.98
CA VAL A 96 0.53 20.62 14.18
C VAL A 96 0.05 21.56 13.07
N PRO A 97 -0.07 22.87 13.35
CA PRO A 97 -0.55 23.86 12.39
C PRO A 97 0.26 23.86 11.08
N GLY A 98 -0.43 24.09 9.96
CA GLY A 98 0.22 24.15 8.64
C GLY A 98 0.68 22.79 8.11
N THR A 99 0.26 21.67 8.72
CA THR A 99 0.54 20.32 8.23
C THR A 99 -0.60 19.76 7.40
N ALA A 100 -0.29 19.22 6.21
CA ALA A 100 -1.23 18.41 5.44
C ALA A 100 -0.92 16.91 5.62
N VAL A 101 -1.92 16.12 6.04
CA VAL A 101 -1.74 14.66 6.17
C VAL A 101 -2.19 13.94 4.90
N VAL A 102 -1.28 13.12 4.38
CA VAL A 102 -1.51 12.12 3.34
C VAL A 102 -1.91 10.83 4.03
N ARG A 103 -3.17 10.45 3.86
CA ARG A 103 -3.82 9.31 4.54
C ARG A 103 -4.03 8.11 3.62
N ASP A 104 -3.85 8.30 2.32
CA ASP A 104 -4.30 7.41 1.25
C ASP A 104 -3.15 6.62 0.57
N VAL A 105 -2.17 6.22 1.38
CA VAL A 105 -1.01 5.43 0.94
C VAL A 105 -1.15 4.00 1.44
N PHE A 106 -1.15 3.04 0.50
CA PHE A 106 -1.14 1.62 0.78
C PHE A 106 0.29 1.07 0.66
N PRO A 107 1.00 0.83 1.78
CA PRO A 107 2.41 0.44 1.74
C PRO A 107 2.63 -1.00 1.24
N TYR A 108 1.56 -1.79 1.10
CA TYR A 108 1.62 -3.20 0.72
C TYR A 108 1.38 -3.45 -0.78
N ALA A 109 1.36 -2.40 -1.62
CA ALA A 109 1.33 -2.54 -3.09
C ALA A 109 1.97 -1.35 -3.81
N MET A 110 2.82 -1.61 -4.80
CA MET A 110 3.57 -0.59 -5.57
C MET A 110 2.73 0.28 -6.49
N ASN A 111 1.44 -0.02 -6.63
CA ASN A 111 0.51 0.70 -7.48
C ASN A 111 -0.61 1.39 -6.68
N ASN A 112 -0.50 1.40 -5.34
CA ASN A 112 -1.51 1.88 -4.41
C ASN A 112 -2.89 1.19 -4.54
N LYS A 113 -3.01 0.14 -5.36
CA LYS A 113 -4.25 -0.62 -5.48
C LYS A 113 -4.34 -1.50 -4.24
N GLY A 114 -5.37 -1.28 -3.43
CA GLY A 114 -5.70 -2.19 -2.35
C GLY A 114 -5.94 -3.61 -2.85
N LEU A 115 -6.10 -4.56 -1.93
CA LEU A 115 -6.27 -5.99 -2.23
C LEU A 115 -7.42 -6.27 -3.23
N THR A 116 -8.42 -5.39 -3.28
CA THR A 116 -9.58 -5.49 -4.17
C THR A 116 -9.40 -4.85 -5.55
N GLY A 117 -8.26 -4.23 -5.82
CA GLY A 117 -7.96 -3.51 -7.06
C GLY A 117 -7.30 -4.36 -8.15
N HIS A 118 -6.88 -5.59 -7.83
CA HIS A 118 -6.32 -6.55 -8.80
C HIS A 118 -7.44 -7.36 -9.48
N ARG A 119 -7.36 -7.53 -10.81
CA ARG A 119 -8.39 -8.28 -11.59
C ARG A 119 -8.38 -9.76 -11.27
N THR A 120 -7.20 -10.34 -11.13
CA THR A 120 -6.99 -11.70 -10.65
C THR A 120 -7.25 -11.72 -9.13
N PHE A 121 -8.16 -12.58 -8.68
CA PHE A 121 -8.57 -12.71 -7.26
C PHE A 121 -9.40 -11.57 -6.65
N ARG A 122 -9.91 -10.61 -7.45
CA ARG A 122 -10.82 -9.54 -6.95
C ARG A 122 -11.95 -10.09 -6.09
N SER A 123 -12.67 -11.11 -6.58
CA SER A 123 -13.83 -11.68 -5.89
C SER A 123 -13.45 -12.35 -4.57
N LEU A 124 -12.27 -13.00 -4.51
CA LEU A 124 -11.74 -13.59 -3.29
C LEU A 124 -11.43 -12.48 -2.26
N TRP A 125 -10.75 -11.42 -2.68
CA TRP A 125 -10.40 -10.32 -1.78
C TRP A 125 -11.60 -9.48 -1.35
N GLN A 126 -12.60 -9.29 -2.21
CA GLN A 126 -13.87 -8.65 -1.84
C GLN A 126 -14.62 -9.49 -0.82
N TRP A 127 -14.71 -10.80 -1.04
CA TRP A 127 -15.29 -11.73 -0.06
C TRP A 127 -14.55 -11.69 1.28
N ILE A 128 -13.21 -11.66 1.27
CA ILE A 128 -12.39 -11.52 2.49
C ILE A 128 -12.65 -10.16 3.17
N LYS A 129 -12.74 -9.06 2.41
CA LYS A 129 -13.04 -7.71 2.92
C LYS A 129 -14.41 -7.67 3.60
N ASP A 130 -15.45 -8.16 2.93
CA ASP A 130 -16.82 -8.23 3.46
C ASP A 130 -16.90 -9.08 4.73
N LEU A 131 -16.08 -10.12 4.84
CA LEU A 131 -15.98 -10.95 6.03
C LEU A 131 -15.17 -10.31 7.17
N LYS A 132 -14.13 -9.52 6.86
CA LYS A 132 -13.40 -8.72 7.86
C LYS A 132 -14.35 -7.71 8.51
N LEU A 133 -15.18 -7.03 7.70
CA LEU A 133 -16.23 -6.13 8.20
C LEU A 133 -17.28 -6.85 9.07
N LYS A 134 -17.44 -8.16 8.90
CA LYS A 134 -18.30 -9.04 9.72
C LYS A 134 -17.57 -9.68 10.92
N ASN A 135 -16.36 -9.21 11.24
CA ASN A 135 -15.58 -9.56 12.44
C ASN A 135 -15.22 -11.05 12.60
N LYS A 136 -15.06 -11.80 11.49
CA LYS A 136 -14.59 -13.20 11.56
C LYS A 136 -13.07 -13.27 11.71
N LEU A 137 -12.62 -13.50 12.95
CA LEU A 137 -11.22 -13.48 13.42
C LEU A 137 -10.22 -14.24 12.53
N LEU A 138 -10.61 -15.41 12.00
CA LEU A 138 -9.71 -16.32 11.28
C LEU A 138 -9.20 -15.77 9.94
N MET A 139 -9.92 -14.84 9.28
CA MET A 139 -9.55 -14.34 7.94
C MET A 139 -8.82 -13.00 7.95
N SER A 140 -8.84 -12.26 9.07
CA SER A 140 -7.93 -11.13 9.30
C SER A 140 -6.46 -11.58 9.21
N ASN A 141 -6.18 -12.81 9.63
CA ASN A 141 -4.86 -13.41 9.58
C ASN A 141 -4.31 -13.57 8.15
N LEU A 142 -5.17 -13.77 7.14
CA LEU A 142 -4.71 -13.95 5.76
C LEU A 142 -4.23 -12.62 5.14
N ILE A 143 -4.92 -11.52 5.44
CA ILE A 143 -4.48 -10.17 5.05
C ILE A 143 -3.15 -9.86 5.72
N ASN A 144 -3.09 -10.08 7.04
CA ASN A 144 -1.87 -9.88 7.83
C ASN A 144 -0.71 -10.71 7.27
N LEU A 145 -0.95 -11.98 6.93
CA LEU A 145 0.07 -12.87 6.39
C LEU A 145 0.55 -12.42 5.01
N ARG A 146 -0.36 -12.04 4.11
CA ARG A 146 0.01 -11.51 2.78
C ARG A 146 0.85 -10.25 2.95
N ASN A 147 0.41 -9.30 3.77
CA ASN A 147 1.13 -8.04 3.98
C ASN A 147 2.46 -8.26 4.72
N LEU A 148 2.55 -9.26 5.61
CA LEU A 148 3.80 -9.69 6.23
C LEU A 148 4.81 -10.18 5.19
N PHE A 149 4.39 -10.93 4.18
CA PHE A 149 5.28 -11.30 3.07
C PHE A 149 5.76 -10.08 2.28
N GLN A 150 4.90 -9.08 2.05
CA GLN A 150 5.34 -7.84 1.40
C GLN A 150 6.38 -7.07 2.24
N VAL A 151 6.23 -7.06 3.57
CA VAL A 151 7.26 -6.53 4.49
C VAL A 151 8.57 -7.31 4.35
N ALA A 152 8.50 -8.65 4.28
CA ALA A 152 9.68 -9.48 4.08
C ALA A 152 10.35 -9.20 2.71
N VAL A 153 9.58 -8.98 1.65
CA VAL A 153 10.11 -8.61 0.32
C VAL A 153 10.79 -7.25 0.34
N SER A 154 10.17 -6.25 0.97
CA SER A 154 10.73 -4.90 1.14
C SER A 154 12.08 -4.92 1.90
N ALA A 155 12.21 -5.81 2.89
CA ALA A 155 13.44 -5.98 3.67
C ALA A 155 14.51 -6.86 2.99
N ASP A 156 14.16 -7.66 1.98
CA ASP A 156 15.11 -8.53 1.28
C ASP A 156 16.01 -7.71 0.35
N ARG A 157 17.33 -7.91 0.41
CA ARG A 157 18.30 -7.16 -0.40
C ARG A 157 18.13 -7.30 -1.91
N ARG A 158 17.55 -8.41 -2.40
CA ARG A 158 17.41 -8.71 -3.83
C ARG A 158 16.16 -8.08 -4.43
N TYR A 159 15.06 -8.11 -3.68
CA TYR A 159 13.74 -7.68 -4.16
C TYR A 159 13.30 -6.33 -3.58
N GLY A 160 13.80 -5.99 -2.40
CA GLY A 160 13.51 -4.76 -1.67
C GLY A 160 13.70 -3.49 -2.49
N PRO A 161 14.83 -3.29 -3.22
CA PRO A 161 15.01 -2.09 -4.02
C PRO A 161 13.89 -1.85 -5.05
N ILE A 162 13.37 -2.91 -5.67
CA ILE A 162 12.26 -2.84 -6.62
C ILE A 162 10.96 -2.48 -5.90
N TYR A 163 10.66 -3.21 -4.83
CA TYR A 163 9.47 -3.00 -4.01
C TYR A 163 9.41 -1.55 -3.50
N ASN A 164 10.50 -1.12 -2.88
CA ASN A 164 10.62 0.14 -2.19
C ASN A 164 10.58 1.33 -3.15
N TYR A 165 11.20 1.22 -4.33
CA TYR A 165 11.07 2.23 -5.38
C TYR A 165 9.61 2.43 -5.81
N GLY A 166 8.86 1.34 -5.96
CA GLY A 166 7.43 1.40 -6.24
C GLY A 166 6.64 2.08 -5.13
N THR A 167 6.91 1.73 -3.87
CA THR A 167 6.27 2.37 -2.72
C THR A 167 6.62 3.85 -2.59
N ALA A 168 7.86 4.25 -2.86
CA ALA A 168 8.27 5.66 -2.88
C ALA A 168 7.47 6.44 -3.93
N GLY A 169 7.21 5.84 -5.10
CA GLY A 169 6.31 6.40 -6.11
C GLY A 169 4.88 6.61 -5.58
N VAL A 170 4.33 5.63 -4.88
CA VAL A 170 2.99 5.74 -4.25
C VAL A 170 2.94 6.86 -3.21
N ILE A 171 3.97 6.97 -2.38
CA ILE A 171 4.12 8.03 -1.37
C ILE A 171 4.15 9.40 -2.06
N LEU A 172 4.97 9.54 -3.10
CA LEU A 172 5.10 10.77 -3.87
C LEU A 172 3.78 11.17 -4.55
N ASP A 173 3.05 10.20 -5.11
CA ASP A 173 1.74 10.45 -5.72
C ASP A 173 0.72 10.91 -4.67
N GLY A 174 0.76 10.36 -3.45
CA GLY A 174 -0.05 10.82 -2.32
C GLY A 174 0.27 12.26 -1.90
N LEU A 175 1.57 12.58 -1.79
CA LEU A 175 2.05 13.93 -1.52
C LEU A 175 1.57 14.92 -2.59
N ARG A 176 1.70 14.56 -3.88
CA ARG A 176 1.25 15.39 -5.01
C ARG A 176 -0.25 15.63 -5.00
N ARG A 177 -1.07 14.63 -4.64
CA ARG A 177 -2.53 14.81 -4.46
C ARG A 177 -2.87 15.82 -3.37
N LYS A 178 -1.95 16.07 -2.42
CA LYS A 178 -2.05 17.12 -1.38
C LYS A 178 -1.30 18.40 -1.75
N GLY A 179 -0.90 18.57 -3.01
CA GLY A 179 -0.27 19.79 -3.51
C GLY A 179 1.24 19.88 -3.28
N TYR A 180 1.90 18.79 -2.89
CA TYR A 180 3.36 18.80 -2.74
C TYR A 180 4.05 18.98 -4.10
N VAL A 181 4.95 19.97 -4.18
CA VAL A 181 5.78 20.21 -5.36
C VAL A 181 7.19 19.68 -5.09
N VAL A 182 7.66 18.76 -5.95
CA VAL A 182 9.01 18.21 -5.88
C VAL A 182 10.03 19.34 -6.07
N GLY A 183 11.01 19.43 -5.18
CA GLY A 183 12.00 20.51 -5.20
C GLY A 183 11.55 21.79 -4.48
N SER A 184 10.35 21.83 -3.89
CA SER A 184 9.87 22.99 -3.10
C SER A 184 10.66 23.24 -1.80
N GLY A 185 11.44 22.26 -1.33
CA GLY A 185 12.13 22.33 -0.04
C GLY A 185 11.21 22.18 1.18
N ILE A 186 9.89 22.01 0.97
CA ILE A 186 8.94 21.76 2.06
C ILE A 186 9.23 20.37 2.64
N PRO A 187 9.42 20.24 3.98
CA PRO A 187 9.69 18.96 4.60
C PRO A 187 8.43 18.10 4.65
N PHE A 188 8.63 16.78 4.62
CA PHE A 188 7.60 15.82 4.93
C PHE A 188 8.11 14.76 5.92
N THR A 189 7.21 14.28 6.79
CA THR A 189 7.49 13.26 7.78
C THR A 189 6.75 11.98 7.41
N LEU A 190 7.45 10.84 7.34
CA LEU A 190 6.78 9.54 7.26
C LEU A 190 6.49 9.02 8.66
N ILE A 191 5.25 8.59 8.88
CA ILE A 191 4.82 7.88 10.09
C ILE A 191 4.34 6.50 9.66
N GLY A 192 5.07 5.46 10.04
CA GLY A 192 4.68 4.09 9.78
C GLY A 192 4.27 3.35 11.04
N TYR A 193 3.14 2.66 11.01
CA TYR A 193 2.70 1.79 12.09
C TYR A 193 3.09 0.34 11.79
N SER A 194 3.82 -0.30 12.72
CA SER A 194 4.22 -1.71 12.60
C SER A 194 4.91 -2.01 11.25
N GLY A 195 4.37 -2.93 10.45
CA GLY A 195 4.87 -3.24 9.10
C GLY A 195 4.97 -2.01 8.18
N GLY A 196 4.11 -1.00 8.35
CA GLY A 196 4.18 0.26 7.59
C GLY A 196 5.45 1.04 7.91
N GLY A 197 5.98 0.93 9.14
CA GLY A 197 7.27 1.50 9.53
C GLY A 197 8.44 0.81 8.84
N GLN A 198 8.42 -0.52 8.75
CA GLN A 198 9.46 -1.27 8.04
C GLN A 198 9.49 -0.91 6.55
N ILE A 199 8.31 -0.77 5.92
CA ILE A 199 8.19 -0.34 4.53
C ILE A 199 8.70 1.10 4.36
N ALA A 200 8.36 2.01 5.28
CA ALA A 200 8.78 3.41 5.25
C ALA A 200 10.30 3.59 5.38
N VAL A 201 11.01 2.67 6.04
CA VAL A 201 12.48 2.71 6.10
C VAL A 201 13.10 2.33 4.76
N GLY A 202 12.44 1.47 3.99
CA GLY A 202 12.92 1.02 2.69
C GLY A 202 12.66 2.00 1.55
N ALA A 203 11.51 2.68 1.60
CA ALA A 203 10.98 3.58 0.56
C ALA A 203 11.53 5.00 0.68
#